data_AF-A0AAD5AK73-F1
#
_entry.id   AF-A0AAD5AK73-F1
#
_cell.length_a   1.000
_cell.length_b   1.000
_cell.length_c   1.000
_cell.angle_alpha   90.00
_cell.angle_beta   90.00
_cell.angle_gamma   90.00
#
_symmetry.space_group_name_H-M   'P 1'
#
loop_
_entity.id
_entity.type
_entity.pdbx_description
1 polymer ?
#
loop_
_entity_poly.entity_id
_entity_poly.type
_entity_poly.pdbx_seq_one_letter_code
_entity_poly.pdbx_strand_id
1 'polypeptide(L)'
;METVYTQGIWMAELLQSATRNYESFWLLATHMGDPKAAFLLIFPTVFYVHRRTAIAILWVAAVSEWLNLVFKWVLFGERPYWWIGQSGLYDKNSPSIQQFQPTCETGPGSPSGHAMVTAAVWWVVVSALASFLHSSFGSKILTAMPYIFYTLLLGAVGLSRVFILAHFPHQVIAGILTGIALGVFLNRTVPDRRPLLFFLCSSMALLFGALLMHAGLKIVGIDLTWSVALAKRWCSKSEWVRMDTNPFSSLSRDAGALLGLGLAQFWKPGGWALPWVSKTLCMALSSMALYHVSRFPLPTVPALLFYSLFFLKYVIVPQVVMVLIPGLVHLLTVKPKKE
;
A
#
# COMPACT_ATOMS: atom_id res chain seq x y z
N MET A 1 -25.50 5.77 12.26
CA MET A 1 -24.59 5.61 11.09
C MET A 1 -24.93 6.61 9.98
N GLU A 2 -26.21 6.74 9.61
CA GLU A 2 -26.66 7.69 8.58
C GLU A 2 -26.16 9.12 8.79
N THR A 3 -26.30 9.70 10.00
CA THR A 3 -25.77 11.05 10.30
C THR A 3 -24.28 11.20 10.03
N VAL A 4 -23.48 10.18 10.34
CA VAL A 4 -22.02 10.18 10.12
C VAL A 4 -21.70 10.16 8.63
N TYR A 5 -22.47 9.40 7.84
CA TYR A 5 -22.32 9.36 6.39
C TYR A 5 -22.76 10.67 5.74
N THR A 6 -23.90 11.23 6.16
CA THR A 6 -24.39 12.52 5.69
C THR A 6 -23.38 13.63 5.95
N GLN A 7 -22.86 13.74 7.18
CA GLN A 7 -21.80 14.71 7.51
C GLN A 7 -20.53 14.47 6.70
N GLY A 8 -20.15 13.22 6.47
CA GLY A 8 -18.99 12.88 5.67
C GLY A 8 -19.11 13.31 4.21
N ILE A 9 -20.32 13.26 3.62
CA ILE A 9 -20.59 13.75 2.26
C ILE A 9 -20.53 15.26 2.20
N TRP A 10 -21.14 15.97 3.15
CA TRP A 10 -21.04 17.44 3.21
C TRP A 10 -19.59 17.89 3.40
N MET A 11 -18.79 17.17 4.19
CA MET A 11 -17.37 17.43 4.31
C MET A 11 -16.63 17.21 2.98
N ALA A 12 -16.97 16.17 2.23
CA ALA A 12 -16.37 15.91 0.92
C ALA A 12 -16.74 16.99 -0.10
N GLU A 13 -17.99 17.44 -0.12
CA GLU A 13 -18.45 18.55 -0.96
C GLU A 13 -17.77 19.87 -0.60
N LEU A 14 -17.68 20.21 0.69
CA LEU A 14 -16.94 21.38 1.15
C LEU A 14 -15.47 21.31 0.75
N LEU A 15 -14.84 20.14 0.88
CA LEU A 15 -13.45 19.94 0.51
C LEU A 15 -13.26 20.09 -1.01
N GLN A 16 -14.13 19.50 -1.83
CA GLN A 16 -14.08 19.63 -3.28
C GLN A 16 -14.29 21.07 -3.73
N SER A 17 -15.30 21.76 -3.20
CA SER A 17 -15.60 23.15 -3.55
C SER A 17 -14.48 24.11 -3.12
N ALA A 18 -13.96 23.98 -1.90
CA ALA A 18 -12.92 24.87 -1.39
C ALA A 18 -11.54 24.67 -2.03
N THR A 19 -11.24 23.45 -2.49
CA THR A 19 -9.89 23.08 -2.97
C THR A 19 -9.86 22.58 -4.40
N ARG A 20 -10.89 22.90 -5.20
CA ARG A 20 -11.03 22.45 -6.60
C ARG A 20 -9.82 22.75 -7.47
N ASN A 21 -9.20 23.92 -7.29
CA ASN A 21 -8.00 24.33 -8.04
C ASN A 21 -6.77 23.45 -7.76
N TYR A 22 -6.80 22.64 -6.69
CA TYR A 22 -5.73 21.74 -6.28
C TYR A 22 -6.07 20.26 -6.57
N GLU A 23 -6.99 19.99 -7.50
CA GLU A 23 -7.37 18.62 -7.91
C GLU A 23 -6.15 17.72 -8.19
N SER A 24 -5.20 18.20 -9.01
CA SER A 24 -3.99 17.44 -9.36
C SER A 24 -3.15 17.08 -8.14
N PHE A 25 -3.11 17.94 -7.12
CA PHE A 25 -2.41 17.65 -5.87
C PHE A 25 -3.12 16.53 -5.09
N TRP A 26 -4.44 16.56 -4.98
CA TRP A 26 -5.19 15.51 -4.30
C TRP A 26 -5.11 14.16 -5.03
N LEU A 27 -5.16 14.16 -6.35
CA LEU A 27 -4.95 12.96 -7.16
C LEU A 27 -3.50 12.44 -7.04
N LEU A 28 -2.51 13.31 -6.93
CA LEU A 28 -1.15 12.88 -6.65
C LEU A 28 -1.02 12.29 -5.23
N ALA A 29 -1.61 12.94 -4.22
CA ALA A 29 -1.59 12.48 -2.84
C ALA A 29 -2.24 11.09 -2.70
N THR A 30 -3.37 10.85 -3.38
CA THR A 30 -4.04 9.54 -3.37
C THR A 30 -3.17 8.47 -4.05
N HIS A 31 -2.51 8.81 -5.16
CA HIS A 31 -1.60 7.91 -5.85
C HIS A 31 -0.34 7.58 -5.02
N MET A 32 0.22 8.57 -4.32
CA MET A 32 1.36 8.37 -3.43
C MET A 32 1.00 7.54 -2.19
N GLY A 33 -0.27 7.58 -1.76
CA GLY A 33 -0.80 6.74 -0.70
C GLY A 33 -1.23 5.34 -1.14
N ASP A 34 -1.09 4.99 -2.43
CA ASP A 34 -1.38 3.63 -2.92
C ASP A 34 -0.40 2.64 -2.25
N PRO A 35 -0.87 1.54 -1.64
CA PRO A 35 -0.02 0.50 -1.07
C PRO A 35 1.08 0.00 -2.02
N LYS A 36 0.88 0.02 -3.34
CA LYS A 36 1.91 -0.29 -4.35
C LYS A 36 3.18 0.57 -4.20
N ALA A 37 3.03 1.83 -3.77
CA ALA A 37 4.16 2.74 -3.57
C ALA A 37 5.14 2.22 -2.51
N ALA A 38 4.66 1.50 -1.49
CA ALA A 38 5.52 0.89 -0.47
C ALA A 38 6.50 -0.12 -1.10
N PHE A 39 6.02 -0.95 -2.03
CA PHE A 39 6.79 -2.00 -2.69
C PHE A 39 7.68 -1.45 -3.82
N LEU A 40 7.15 -0.51 -4.61
CA LEU A 40 7.77 -0.08 -5.87
C LEU A 40 8.60 1.21 -5.76
N LEU A 41 8.35 2.05 -4.76
CA LEU A 41 9.02 3.34 -4.59
C LEU A 41 9.80 3.42 -3.27
N ILE A 42 9.15 3.13 -2.14
CA ILE A 42 9.75 3.32 -0.81
C ILE A 42 10.79 2.22 -0.53
N PHE A 43 10.42 0.95 -0.70
CA PHE A 43 11.32 -0.19 -0.51
C PHE A 43 12.66 -0.09 -1.25
N PRO A 44 12.72 0.14 -2.59
CA PRO A 44 14.00 0.23 -3.31
C PRO A 44 14.86 1.40 -2.81
N THR A 45 14.24 2.56 -2.56
CA THR A 45 14.94 3.75 -2.07
C THR A 45 15.55 3.51 -0.70
N VAL A 46 14.77 2.95 0.23
CA VAL A 46 15.22 2.71 1.60
C VAL A 46 16.20 1.54 1.68
N PHE A 47 16.13 0.54 0.79
CA PHE A 47 17.04 -0.60 0.80
C PHE A 47 18.51 -0.20 0.66
N TYR A 48 18.80 0.74 -0.25
CA TYR A 48 20.16 1.20 -0.48
C TYR A 48 20.69 2.13 0.62
N VAL A 49 19.79 2.71 1.42
CA VAL A 49 20.14 3.53 2.60
C VAL A 49 20.29 2.65 3.83
N HIS A 50 19.26 1.89 4.20
CA HIS A 50 19.21 1.06 5.40
C HIS A 50 18.41 -0.24 5.19
N ARG A 51 19.15 -1.36 5.05
CA ARG A 51 18.62 -2.69 4.74
C ARG A 51 17.49 -3.16 5.66
N ARG A 52 17.68 -3.08 6.97
CA ARG A 52 16.70 -3.58 7.95
C ARG A 52 15.37 -2.81 7.86
N THR A 53 15.43 -1.50 7.63
CA THR A 53 14.23 -0.66 7.47
C THR A 53 13.48 -1.03 6.19
N ALA A 54 14.20 -1.34 5.11
CA ALA A 54 13.57 -1.80 3.86
C ALA A 54 12.86 -3.15 4.01
N ILE A 55 13.48 -4.10 4.71
CA ILE A 55 12.85 -5.40 5.04
C ILE A 55 11.59 -5.16 5.89
N ALA A 56 11.67 -4.26 6.87
CA ALA A 56 10.54 -3.87 7.71
C ALA A 56 9.40 -3.25 6.88
N ILE A 57 9.70 -2.39 5.88
CA ILE A 57 8.69 -1.80 4.99
C ILE A 57 7.88 -2.89 4.28
N LEU A 58 8.54 -3.88 3.66
CA LEU A 58 7.81 -4.96 2.96
C LEU A 58 6.98 -5.81 3.92
N TRP A 59 7.53 -6.14 5.09
CA TRP A 59 6.83 -6.90 6.12
C TRP A 59 5.59 -6.16 6.63
N VAL A 60 5.75 -4.89 7.02
CA VAL A 60 4.67 -4.07 7.56
C VAL A 60 3.63 -3.78 6.48
N ALA A 61 4.03 -3.48 5.24
CA ALA A 61 3.10 -3.27 4.13
C ALA A 61 2.23 -4.51 3.89
N ALA A 62 2.85 -5.68 3.71
CA ALA A 62 2.13 -6.92 3.41
C ALA A 62 1.16 -7.34 4.53
N VAL A 63 1.60 -7.28 5.78
CA VAL A 63 0.74 -7.67 6.92
C VAL A 63 -0.36 -6.63 7.17
N SER A 64 -0.06 -5.33 7.07
CA SER A 64 -1.07 -4.28 7.27
C SER A 64 -2.14 -4.28 6.20
N GLU A 65 -1.77 -4.55 4.94
CA GLU A 65 -2.73 -4.63 3.86
C GLU A 65 -3.58 -5.89 3.91
N TRP A 66 -3.00 -7.03 4.29
CA TRP A 66 -3.78 -8.24 4.55
C TRP A 66 -4.78 -8.06 5.71
N LEU A 67 -4.36 -7.42 6.81
CA LEU A 67 -5.28 -7.09 7.91
C LEU A 67 -6.35 -6.09 7.48
N ASN A 68 -6.00 -5.10 6.64
CA ASN A 68 -6.99 -4.19 6.06
C ASN A 68 -8.06 -4.96 5.27
N LEU A 69 -7.64 -5.94 4.48
CA LEU A 69 -8.55 -6.80 3.74
C LEU A 69 -9.50 -7.57 4.67
N VAL A 70 -8.97 -8.21 5.71
CA VAL A 70 -9.80 -8.93 6.70
C VAL A 70 -10.78 -7.98 7.39
N PHE A 71 -10.32 -6.81 7.86
CA PHE A 71 -11.20 -5.84 8.51
C PHE A 71 -12.29 -5.31 7.57
N LYS A 72 -11.98 -5.10 6.29
CA LYS A 72 -12.99 -4.72 5.28
C LYS A 72 -14.09 -5.76 5.14
N TRP A 73 -13.73 -7.03 5.13
CA TRP A 73 -14.69 -8.11 5.07
C TRP A 73 -15.48 -8.31 6.36
N VAL A 74 -14.97 -7.90 7.51
CA VAL A 74 -15.69 -8.01 8.80
C VAL A 74 -16.59 -6.79 9.06
N LEU A 75 -16.16 -5.59 8.66
CA LEU A 75 -16.82 -4.32 9.01
C LEU A 75 -17.86 -3.86 8.00
N PHE A 76 -17.89 -4.44 6.78
CA PHE A 76 -18.89 -4.14 5.74
C PHE A 76 -19.14 -2.64 5.49
N GLY A 77 -18.08 -1.84 5.50
CA GLY A 77 -18.22 -0.38 5.39
C GLY A 77 -18.73 0.07 4.02
N GLU A 78 -19.69 0.99 4.01
CA GLU A 78 -20.14 1.71 2.81
C GLU A 78 -19.08 2.68 2.27
N ARG A 79 -19.19 3.11 1.02
CA ARG A 79 -18.37 4.19 0.43
C ARG A 79 -19.24 5.37 0.03
N PRO A 80 -18.70 6.61 0.11
CA PRO A 80 -19.46 7.81 -0.22
C PRO A 80 -20.11 7.74 -1.60
N TYR A 81 -19.35 7.42 -2.65
CA TYR A 81 -19.82 7.53 -4.03
C TYR A 81 -21.03 6.65 -4.39
N TRP A 82 -21.19 5.48 -3.76
CA TRP A 82 -22.37 4.64 -3.97
C TRP A 82 -23.47 4.87 -2.93
N TRP A 83 -23.09 5.29 -1.71
CA TRP A 83 -24.04 5.50 -0.63
C TRP A 83 -24.97 6.69 -0.90
N ILE A 84 -24.49 7.70 -1.61
CA ILE A 84 -25.30 8.86 -2.05
C ILE A 84 -26.51 8.39 -2.86
N GLY A 85 -26.29 7.50 -3.82
CA GLY A 85 -27.36 6.98 -4.68
C GLY A 85 -28.23 5.92 -4.01
N GLN A 86 -27.66 5.15 -3.08
CA GLN A 86 -28.40 4.09 -2.39
C GLN A 86 -29.31 4.61 -1.26
N SER A 87 -28.93 5.70 -0.60
CA SER A 87 -29.63 6.19 0.59
C SER A 87 -31.00 6.83 0.29
N GLY A 88 -31.23 7.31 -0.94
CA GLY A 88 -32.45 8.04 -1.32
C GLY A 88 -32.60 9.42 -0.65
N LEU A 89 -31.60 9.85 0.13
CA LEU A 89 -31.63 11.11 0.90
C LEU A 89 -31.37 12.34 0.03
N TYR A 90 -30.79 12.15 -1.16
CA TYR A 90 -30.25 13.21 -2.00
C TYR A 90 -31.05 13.45 -3.29
N ASP A 91 -32.27 12.90 -3.39
CA ASP A 91 -33.13 13.03 -4.58
C ASP A 91 -33.60 14.47 -4.82
N LYS A 92 -33.76 15.27 -3.76
CA LYS A 92 -34.17 16.68 -3.84
C LYS A 92 -33.02 17.67 -3.71
N ASN A 93 -31.98 17.31 -2.95
CA ASN A 93 -30.82 18.16 -2.65
C ASN A 93 -29.54 17.38 -2.93
N SER A 94 -29.26 17.13 -4.22
CA SER A 94 -28.06 16.37 -4.60
C SER A 94 -26.79 17.19 -4.32
N PRO A 95 -25.78 16.60 -3.65
CA PRO A 95 -24.52 17.29 -3.37
C PRO A 95 -23.75 17.54 -4.68
N SER A 96 -23.11 18.70 -4.78
CA SER A 96 -22.30 19.09 -5.93
C SER A 96 -20.91 18.47 -5.84
N ILE A 97 -20.82 17.17 -6.15
CA ILE A 97 -19.60 16.39 -6.02
C ILE A 97 -19.24 15.64 -7.31
N GLN A 98 -17.94 15.49 -7.53
CA GLN A 98 -17.37 14.87 -8.71
C GLN A 98 -16.68 13.55 -8.34
N GLN A 99 -16.87 12.53 -9.19
CA GLN A 99 -16.08 11.29 -9.14
C GLN A 99 -14.84 11.42 -10.03
N PHE A 100 -13.78 10.73 -9.62
CA PHE A 100 -12.51 10.66 -10.34
C PHE A 100 -12.17 9.20 -10.67
N GLN A 101 -11.19 8.98 -11.53
CA GLN A 101 -10.73 7.62 -11.85
C GLN A 101 -10.40 6.75 -10.62
N PRO A 102 -9.73 7.24 -9.55
CA PRO A 102 -9.47 6.43 -8.35
C PRO A 102 -10.67 6.28 -7.40
N THR A 103 -11.84 6.86 -7.70
CA THR A 103 -13.04 6.77 -6.85
C THR A 103 -13.61 5.36 -6.80
N CYS A 104 -13.66 4.67 -7.95
CA CYS A 104 -14.43 3.44 -8.15
C CYS A 104 -13.72 2.16 -7.68
N GLU A 105 -13.30 2.15 -6.42
CA GLU A 105 -12.80 0.93 -5.79
C GLU A 105 -13.94 -0.05 -5.45
N THR A 106 -13.66 -1.35 -5.58
CA THR A 106 -14.66 -2.42 -5.53
C THR A 106 -14.84 -3.07 -4.15
N GLY A 107 -13.83 -2.98 -3.29
CA GLY A 107 -13.89 -3.55 -1.94
C GLY A 107 -14.63 -2.65 -0.93
N PRO A 108 -15.06 -3.18 0.22
CA PRO A 108 -15.69 -2.39 1.29
C PRO A 108 -14.83 -1.20 1.76
N GLY A 109 -15.49 -0.18 2.30
CA GLY A 109 -14.88 1.12 2.63
C GLY A 109 -14.16 1.19 3.98
N SER A 110 -14.42 0.31 4.94
CA SER A 110 -13.90 0.46 6.31
C SER A 110 -12.90 -0.64 6.70
N PRO A 111 -11.68 -0.31 7.17
CA PRO A 111 -11.05 1.02 7.20
C PRO A 111 -10.35 1.37 5.87
N SER A 112 -9.95 2.64 5.71
CA SER A 112 -9.22 3.10 4.51
C SER A 112 -7.86 2.42 4.38
N GLY A 113 -7.69 1.62 3.32
CA GLY A 113 -6.45 0.87 3.07
C GLY A 113 -5.26 1.75 2.73
N HIS A 114 -5.47 2.79 1.91
CA HIS A 114 -4.42 3.76 1.57
C HIS A 114 -3.90 4.46 2.83
N ALA A 115 -4.80 4.92 3.71
CA ALA A 115 -4.42 5.60 4.93
C ALA A 115 -3.73 4.64 5.94
N MET A 116 -4.25 3.42 6.07
CA MET A 116 -3.71 2.41 6.98
C MET A 116 -2.32 1.93 6.61
N VAL A 117 -2.10 1.57 5.34
CA VAL A 117 -0.78 1.11 4.88
C VAL A 117 0.22 2.26 4.87
N THR A 118 -0.19 3.47 4.44
CA THR A 118 0.67 4.66 4.49
C THR A 118 1.13 4.94 5.92
N ALA A 119 0.22 4.93 6.88
CA ALA A 119 0.56 5.10 8.30
C ALA A 119 1.53 4.02 8.80
N ALA A 120 1.25 2.76 8.53
CA ALA A 120 2.09 1.66 8.99
C ALA A 120 3.51 1.73 8.40
N VAL A 121 3.63 1.94 7.09
CA VAL A 121 4.91 1.96 6.37
C VAL A 121 5.72 3.20 6.73
N TRP A 122 5.11 4.38 6.73
CA TRP A 122 5.84 5.60 7.04
C TRP A 122 6.25 5.70 8.50
N TRP A 123 5.52 5.07 9.43
CA TRP A 123 6.00 4.92 10.80
C TRP A 123 7.38 4.26 10.87
N VAL A 124 7.60 3.19 10.09
CA VAL A 124 8.89 2.48 10.00
C VAL A 124 10.00 3.40 9.48
N VAL A 125 9.71 4.17 8.44
CA VAL A 125 10.68 5.11 7.83
C VAL A 125 11.02 6.25 8.79
N VAL A 126 9.99 6.89 9.34
CA VAL A 126 10.09 8.10 10.17
C VAL A 126 10.74 7.78 11.50
N SER A 127 10.39 6.67 12.14
CA SER A 127 11.03 6.25 13.39
C SER A 127 12.52 5.95 13.18
N ALA A 128 12.88 5.25 12.10
CA ALA A 128 14.28 4.98 11.78
C ALA A 128 15.07 6.27 11.48
N LEU A 129 14.49 7.18 10.68
CA LEU A 129 15.12 8.46 10.36
C LEU A 129 15.28 9.35 11.60
N ALA A 130 14.26 9.43 12.45
CA ALA A 130 14.31 10.19 13.69
C ALA A 130 15.38 9.64 14.65
N SER A 131 15.46 8.31 14.82
CA SER A 131 16.52 7.69 15.62
C SER A 131 17.92 7.98 15.08
N PHE A 132 18.09 7.92 13.75
CA PHE A 132 19.35 8.28 13.11
C PHE A 132 19.73 9.74 13.38
N LEU A 133 18.82 10.70 13.11
CA LEU A 133 19.05 12.13 13.32
C LEU A 133 19.35 12.46 14.79
N HIS A 134 18.65 11.80 15.72
CA HIS A 134 18.92 11.94 17.14
C HIS A 134 20.33 11.47 17.49
N SER A 135 20.73 10.29 17.01
CA SER A 135 22.05 9.72 17.28
C SER A 135 23.20 10.51 16.66
N SER A 136 22.99 11.12 15.49
CA SER A 136 24.04 11.84 14.75
C SER A 136 24.21 13.29 15.21
N PHE A 137 23.12 13.97 15.59
CA PHE A 137 23.14 15.42 15.84
C PHE A 137 22.69 15.81 17.26
N GLY A 138 22.09 14.91 18.04
CA GLY A 138 21.61 15.18 19.40
C GLY A 138 20.43 16.17 19.51
N SER A 139 19.99 16.76 18.40
CA SER A 139 18.97 17.82 18.39
C SER A 139 17.54 17.27 18.43
N LYS A 140 16.76 17.69 19.43
CA LYS A 140 15.33 17.37 19.54
C LYS A 140 14.52 17.94 18.37
N ILE A 141 14.88 19.12 17.86
CA ILE A 141 14.19 19.77 16.74
C ILE A 141 14.35 18.93 15.47
N LEU A 142 15.58 18.51 15.16
CA LEU A 142 15.86 17.70 13.98
C LEU A 142 15.19 16.31 14.08
N THR A 143 15.06 15.78 15.30
CA THR A 143 14.33 14.52 15.57
C THR A 143 12.81 14.68 15.37
N ALA A 144 12.25 15.88 15.57
CA ALA A 144 10.82 16.15 15.39
C ALA A 144 10.41 16.32 13.92
N MET A 145 11.32 16.81 13.06
CA MET A 145 11.03 17.08 11.64
C MET A 145 10.43 15.88 10.87
N PRO A 146 10.96 14.65 10.99
CA PRO A 146 10.36 13.47 10.36
C PRO A 146 8.90 13.23 10.80
N TYR A 147 8.57 13.45 12.08
CA TYR A 147 7.21 13.25 12.60
C TYR A 147 6.24 14.35 12.15
N ILE A 148 6.72 15.58 11.97
CA ILE A 148 5.93 16.67 11.38
C ILE A 148 5.59 16.31 9.93
N PHE A 149 6.60 15.91 9.14
CA PHE A 149 6.40 15.47 7.77
C PHE A 149 5.42 14.30 7.68
N TYR A 150 5.57 13.30 8.56
CA TYR A 150 4.66 12.16 8.66
C TYR A 150 3.20 12.59 8.89
N THR A 151 2.98 13.53 9.81
CA THR A 151 1.64 14.03 10.13
C THR A 151 1.02 14.76 8.94
N LEU A 152 1.79 15.61 8.25
CA LEU A 152 1.33 16.30 7.04
C LEU A 152 1.02 15.32 5.91
N LEU A 153 1.86 14.30 5.71
CA LEU A 153 1.64 13.26 4.72
C LEU A 153 0.34 12.48 4.99
N LEU A 154 0.09 12.08 6.24
CA LEU A 154 -1.15 11.39 6.62
C LEU A 154 -2.37 12.28 6.44
N GLY A 155 -2.28 13.57 6.78
CA GLY A 155 -3.31 14.55 6.50
C GLY A 155 -3.60 14.65 5.00
N ALA A 156 -2.57 14.78 4.16
CA ALA A 156 -2.71 14.89 2.72
C ALA A 156 -3.32 13.64 2.09
N VAL A 157 -2.81 12.45 2.42
CA VAL A 157 -3.36 11.17 1.93
C VAL A 157 -4.79 11.00 2.45
N GLY A 158 -5.05 11.21 3.74
CA GLY A 158 -6.37 11.05 4.33
C GLY A 158 -7.43 11.95 3.71
N LEU A 159 -7.14 13.25 3.59
CA LEU A 159 -8.04 14.22 2.93
C LEU A 159 -8.23 13.90 1.46
N SER A 160 -7.19 13.44 0.76
CA SER A 160 -7.32 13.04 -0.65
C SER A 160 -8.36 11.92 -0.84
N ARG A 161 -8.47 10.98 0.12
CA ARG A 161 -9.44 9.88 0.07
C ARG A 161 -10.89 10.34 0.26
N VAL A 162 -11.08 11.37 1.06
CA VAL A 162 -12.38 12.04 1.24
C VAL A 162 -12.71 12.86 0.00
N PHE A 163 -11.74 13.63 -0.52
CA PHE A 163 -11.88 14.45 -1.73
C PHE A 163 -12.34 13.60 -2.92
N ILE A 164 -11.76 12.42 -3.14
CA ILE A 164 -12.15 11.54 -4.26
C ILE A 164 -13.39 10.67 -3.98
N LEU A 165 -14.11 10.88 -2.87
CA LEU A 165 -15.30 10.10 -2.49
C LEU A 165 -15.05 8.59 -2.28
N ALA A 166 -13.80 8.18 -2.06
CA ALA A 166 -13.46 6.78 -1.88
C ALA A 166 -13.71 6.30 -0.44
N HIS A 167 -13.61 7.20 0.54
CA HIS A 167 -13.79 6.89 1.97
C HIS A 167 -14.46 8.03 2.74
N PHE A 168 -15.21 7.66 3.77
CA PHE A 168 -15.71 8.62 4.76
C PHE A 168 -14.60 9.02 5.76
N PRO A 169 -14.68 10.20 6.41
CA PRO A 169 -13.66 10.68 7.35
C PRO A 169 -13.36 9.70 8.50
N HIS A 170 -14.38 9.09 9.10
CA HIS A 170 -14.19 8.12 10.19
C HIS A 170 -13.42 6.86 9.73
N GLN A 171 -13.59 6.43 8.48
CA GLN A 171 -12.87 5.28 7.90
C GLN A 171 -11.40 5.60 7.68
N VAL A 172 -11.10 6.86 7.32
CA VAL A 172 -9.73 7.37 7.20
C VAL A 172 -9.08 7.44 8.58
N ILE A 173 -9.75 8.01 9.57
CA ILE A 173 -9.25 8.09 10.96
C ILE A 173 -8.98 6.70 11.50
N ALA A 174 -9.93 5.77 11.37
CA ALA A 174 -9.75 4.38 11.79
C ALA A 174 -8.55 3.75 11.09
N GLY A 175 -8.42 3.93 9.77
CA GLY A 175 -7.27 3.45 9.00
C GLY A 175 -5.95 3.99 9.53
N ILE A 176 -5.83 5.30 9.78
CA ILE A 176 -4.61 5.92 10.31
C ILE A 176 -4.25 5.35 11.68
N LEU A 177 -5.22 5.27 12.61
CA LEU A 177 -4.98 4.78 13.96
C LEU A 177 -4.54 3.31 13.96
N THR A 178 -5.24 2.45 13.22
CA THR A 178 -4.85 1.05 13.07
C THR A 178 -3.49 0.93 12.39
N GLY A 179 -3.22 1.72 11.36
CA GLY A 179 -1.94 1.74 10.65
C GLY A 179 -0.77 2.11 11.56
N ILE A 180 -0.91 3.16 12.38
CA ILE A 180 0.10 3.55 13.39
C ILE A 180 0.35 2.38 14.35
N ALA A 181 -0.72 1.78 14.91
CA ALA A 181 -0.59 0.67 15.85
C ALA A 181 0.16 -0.52 15.23
N LEU A 182 -0.17 -0.89 13.98
CA LEU A 182 0.51 -1.95 13.25
C LEU A 182 1.96 -1.59 12.92
N GLY A 183 2.22 -0.36 12.49
CA GLY A 183 3.58 0.14 12.27
C GLY A 183 4.44 0.02 13.52
N VAL A 184 3.92 0.41 14.69
CA VAL A 184 4.62 0.27 15.98
C VAL A 184 4.89 -1.19 16.32
N PHE A 185 3.88 -2.06 16.20
CA PHE A 185 3.99 -3.45 16.63
C PHE A 185 4.89 -4.27 15.68
N LEU A 186 4.63 -4.20 14.37
CA LEU A 186 5.35 -5.00 13.38
C LEU A 186 6.79 -4.54 13.17
N ASN A 187 7.10 -3.26 13.43
CA ASN A 187 8.49 -2.78 13.42
C ASN A 187 9.36 -3.38 14.54
N ARG A 188 8.74 -3.97 15.59
CA ARG A 188 9.47 -4.72 16.62
C ARG A 188 9.81 -6.15 16.18
N THR A 189 9.07 -6.71 15.23
CA THR A 189 9.15 -8.12 14.81
C THR A 189 9.64 -8.28 13.36
N VAL A 190 10.55 -7.41 12.93
CA VAL A 190 11.10 -7.41 11.56
C VAL A 190 11.81 -8.74 11.26
N PRO A 191 11.42 -9.47 10.20
CA PRO A 191 11.99 -10.77 9.86
C PRO A 191 13.33 -10.64 9.10
N ASP A 192 14.28 -9.84 9.59
CA ASP A 192 15.62 -9.78 9.01
C ASP A 192 16.38 -11.08 9.31
N ARG A 193 16.98 -11.69 8.28
CA ARG A 193 17.74 -12.95 8.35
C ARG A 193 16.93 -14.18 8.81
N ARG A 194 15.61 -14.15 8.65
CA ARG A 194 14.76 -15.34 8.87
C ARG A 194 14.94 -16.34 7.72
N PRO A 195 14.81 -17.66 7.97
CA PRO A 195 14.98 -18.66 6.93
C PRO A 195 13.89 -18.55 5.84
N LEU A 196 14.18 -19.02 4.63
CA LEU A 196 13.21 -19.04 3.51
C LEU A 196 11.87 -19.67 3.89
N LEU A 197 11.92 -20.74 4.70
CA LEU A 197 10.72 -21.43 5.20
C LEU A 197 9.76 -20.49 5.94
N PHE A 198 10.28 -19.53 6.72
CA PHE A 198 9.44 -18.54 7.41
C PHE A 198 8.63 -17.70 6.42
N PHE A 199 9.27 -17.24 5.34
CA PHE A 199 8.62 -16.42 4.31
C PHE A 199 7.66 -17.23 3.44
N LEU A 200 8.01 -18.48 3.12
CA LEU A 200 7.11 -19.42 2.45
C LEU A 200 5.84 -19.65 3.29
N CYS A 201 5.99 -20.00 4.57
CA CYS A 201 4.87 -20.19 5.49
C CYS A 201 4.04 -18.91 5.66
N SER A 202 4.68 -17.74 5.76
CA SER A 202 3.97 -16.46 5.87
C SER A 202 3.17 -16.16 4.60
N SER A 203 3.77 -16.33 3.42
CA SER A 203 3.11 -16.13 2.13
C SER A 203 1.90 -17.06 1.96
N MET A 204 2.07 -18.35 2.28
CA MET A 204 0.98 -19.33 2.29
C MET A 204 -0.09 -18.98 3.32
N ALA A 205 0.28 -18.54 4.53
CA ALA A 205 -0.66 -18.14 5.57
C ALA A 205 -1.52 -16.94 5.14
N LEU A 206 -0.93 -15.95 4.44
CA LEU A 206 -1.71 -14.84 3.88
C LEU A 206 -2.72 -15.36 2.85
N LEU A 207 -2.26 -16.16 1.88
CA LEU A 207 -3.10 -16.72 0.80
C LEU A 207 -4.24 -17.58 1.35
N PHE A 208 -3.91 -18.65 2.08
CA PHE A 208 -4.88 -19.58 2.63
C PHE A 208 -5.76 -18.92 3.68
N GLY A 209 -5.21 -18.04 4.52
CA GLY A 209 -6.00 -17.32 5.52
C GLY A 209 -7.08 -16.44 4.90
N ALA A 210 -6.75 -15.71 3.83
CA ALA A 210 -7.74 -14.91 3.12
C ALA A 210 -8.77 -15.78 2.37
N LEU A 211 -8.34 -16.89 1.75
CA LEU A 211 -9.25 -17.81 1.08
C LEU A 211 -10.21 -18.50 2.06
N LEU A 212 -9.71 -18.94 3.22
CA LEU A 212 -10.51 -19.54 4.28
C LEU A 212 -11.52 -18.53 4.85
N MET A 213 -11.10 -17.28 5.08
CA MET A 213 -12.01 -16.23 5.54
C MET A 213 -13.11 -15.95 4.50
N HIS A 214 -12.72 -15.82 3.23
CA HIS A 214 -13.67 -15.62 2.13
C HIS A 214 -14.67 -16.79 2.02
N ALA A 215 -14.19 -18.03 2.12
CA ALA A 215 -15.05 -19.22 2.09
C ALA A 215 -15.97 -19.28 3.32
N GLY A 216 -15.45 -19.01 4.52
CA GLY A 216 -16.21 -18.99 5.77
C GLY A 216 -17.34 -17.97 5.75
N LEU A 217 -17.06 -16.73 5.33
CA LEU A 217 -18.08 -15.69 5.19
C LEU A 217 -19.17 -16.10 4.19
N LYS A 218 -18.79 -16.71 3.06
CA LYS A 218 -19.74 -17.22 2.08
C LYS A 218 -20.64 -18.33 2.65
N ILE A 219 -20.08 -19.24 3.46
CA ILE A 219 -20.85 -20.31 4.14
C ILE A 219 -21.85 -19.72 5.14
N VAL A 220 -21.48 -18.65 5.84
CA VAL A 220 -22.36 -17.92 6.77
C VAL A 220 -23.42 -17.06 6.03
N GLY A 221 -23.45 -17.10 4.70
CA GLY A 221 -24.44 -16.40 3.88
C GLY A 221 -24.11 -14.94 3.58
N ILE A 222 -22.88 -14.50 3.89
CA ILE A 222 -22.41 -13.15 3.58
C ILE A 222 -21.90 -13.12 2.14
N ASP A 223 -22.65 -12.46 1.26
CA ASP A 223 -22.24 -12.25 -0.12
C ASP A 223 -21.17 -11.15 -0.21
N LEU A 224 -19.91 -11.53 -0.45
CA LEU A 224 -18.78 -10.60 -0.64
C LEU A 224 -18.82 -9.86 -1.98
N THR A 225 -19.72 -10.22 -2.90
CA THR A 225 -19.87 -9.55 -4.19
C THR A 225 -20.77 -8.31 -4.13
N TRP A 226 -21.44 -8.08 -2.99
CA TRP A 226 -22.31 -6.91 -2.76
C TRP A 226 -21.62 -5.58 -3.10
N SER A 227 -20.38 -5.38 -2.63
CA SER A 227 -19.64 -4.13 -2.83
C SER A 227 -19.19 -3.99 -4.28
N VAL A 228 -18.93 -5.10 -4.97
CA VAL A 228 -18.60 -5.12 -6.40
C VAL A 228 -19.83 -4.73 -7.23
N ALA A 229 -21.02 -5.21 -6.87
CA ALA A 229 -22.26 -4.85 -7.53
C ALA A 229 -22.58 -3.35 -7.36
N LEU A 230 -22.40 -2.81 -6.14
CA LEU A 230 -22.56 -1.38 -5.88
C LEU A 230 -21.54 -0.53 -6.64
N ALA A 231 -20.27 -0.95 -6.67
CA ALA A 231 -19.23 -0.26 -7.42
C ALA A 231 -19.56 -0.19 -8.92
N LYS A 232 -20.00 -1.31 -9.52
CA LYS A 232 -20.39 -1.35 -10.93
C LYS A 232 -21.62 -0.49 -11.24
N ARG A 233 -22.56 -0.39 -10.29
CA ARG A 233 -23.82 0.35 -10.47
C ARG A 233 -23.63 1.87 -10.35
N TRP A 234 -22.80 2.31 -9.41
CA TRP A 234 -22.71 3.72 -9.02
C TRP A 234 -21.40 4.41 -9.44
N CYS A 235 -20.48 3.68 -10.06
CA CYS A 235 -19.32 4.29 -10.69
C CYS A 235 -19.73 5.06 -11.95
N SER A 236 -19.23 6.29 -12.10
CA SER A 236 -19.54 7.14 -13.25
C SER A 236 -19.07 6.57 -14.59
N LYS A 237 -17.93 5.86 -14.61
CA LYS A 237 -17.43 5.17 -15.82
C LYS A 237 -17.03 3.74 -15.50
N SER A 238 -17.60 2.78 -16.22
CA SER A 238 -17.33 1.35 -16.01
C SER A 238 -15.85 0.98 -16.18
N GLU A 239 -15.11 1.70 -17.02
CA GLU A 239 -13.66 1.53 -17.23
C GLU A 239 -12.80 1.85 -15.99
N TRP A 240 -13.33 2.61 -15.02
CA TRP A 240 -12.62 2.93 -13.78
C TRP A 240 -12.64 1.76 -12.77
N VAL A 241 -13.52 0.78 -12.98
CA VAL A 241 -13.59 -0.45 -12.19
C VAL A 241 -12.52 -1.42 -12.68
N ARG A 242 -11.32 -1.36 -12.12
CA ARG A 242 -10.17 -2.15 -12.56
C ARG A 242 -9.96 -3.42 -11.72
N MET A 243 -9.41 -4.46 -12.35
CA MET A 243 -9.06 -5.73 -11.67
C MET A 243 -7.89 -5.59 -10.69
N ASP A 244 -6.97 -4.65 -10.93
CA ASP A 244 -5.78 -4.45 -10.10
C ASP A 244 -6.07 -3.78 -8.74
N THR A 245 -7.26 -3.22 -8.57
CA THR A 245 -7.78 -2.69 -7.31
C THR A 245 -8.63 -3.71 -6.54
N ASN A 246 -8.81 -4.92 -7.10
CA ASN A 246 -9.56 -5.98 -6.42
C ASN A 246 -8.80 -6.54 -5.21
N PRO A 247 -9.53 -7.01 -4.18
CA PRO A 247 -8.97 -7.65 -2.99
C PRO A 247 -7.97 -8.78 -3.24
N PHE A 248 -8.20 -9.61 -4.26
CA PHE A 248 -7.28 -10.71 -4.59
C PHE A 248 -5.96 -10.23 -5.21
N SER A 249 -5.95 -9.04 -5.82
CA SER A 249 -4.74 -8.42 -6.36
C SER A 249 -3.83 -7.98 -5.22
N SER A 250 -4.37 -7.32 -4.18
CA SER A 250 -3.57 -6.95 -3.00
C SER A 250 -3.01 -8.19 -2.31
N LEU A 251 -3.84 -9.22 -2.10
CA LEU A 251 -3.40 -10.50 -1.54
C LEU A 251 -2.25 -11.13 -2.34
N SER A 252 -2.37 -11.19 -3.66
CA SER A 252 -1.34 -11.77 -4.54
C SER A 252 -0.04 -10.97 -4.49
N ARG A 253 -0.13 -9.64 -4.44
CA ARG A 253 1.04 -8.77 -4.26
C ARG A 253 1.73 -9.03 -2.93
N ASP A 254 0.99 -9.02 -1.83
CA ASP A 254 1.55 -9.10 -0.48
C ASP A 254 2.22 -10.45 -0.25
N ALA A 255 1.53 -11.53 -0.62
CA ALA A 255 2.08 -12.88 -0.56
C ALA A 255 3.30 -13.05 -1.48
N GLY A 256 3.24 -12.51 -2.70
CA GLY A 256 4.35 -12.55 -3.66
C GLY A 256 5.57 -11.79 -3.17
N ALA A 257 5.38 -10.59 -2.63
CA ALA A 257 6.45 -9.77 -2.08
C ALA A 257 7.13 -10.42 -0.86
N LEU A 258 6.39 -11.09 0.02
CA LEU A 258 6.99 -11.83 1.14
C LEU A 258 7.79 -13.03 0.67
N LEU A 259 7.29 -13.82 -0.29
CA LEU A 259 8.05 -14.93 -0.86
C LEU A 259 9.31 -14.41 -1.57
N GLY A 260 9.17 -13.35 -2.37
CA GLY A 260 10.29 -12.67 -3.02
C GLY A 260 11.32 -12.17 -2.02
N LEU A 261 10.91 -11.60 -0.90
CA LEU A 261 11.81 -11.16 0.16
C LEU A 261 12.59 -12.34 0.75
N GLY A 262 11.91 -13.46 1.02
CA GLY A 262 12.54 -14.67 1.52
C GLY A 262 13.56 -15.26 0.55
N LEU A 263 13.23 -15.34 -0.74
CA LEU A 263 14.14 -15.79 -1.79
C LEU A 263 15.36 -14.86 -1.89
N ALA A 264 15.15 -13.55 -1.83
CA ALA A 264 16.26 -12.58 -1.94
C ALA A 264 17.24 -12.71 -0.76
N GLN A 265 16.70 -12.89 0.47
CA GLN A 265 17.51 -13.15 1.65
C GLN A 265 18.19 -14.51 1.60
N PHE A 266 17.58 -15.53 1.00
CA PHE A 266 18.20 -16.84 0.81
C PHE A 266 19.37 -16.79 -0.18
N TRP A 267 19.19 -16.15 -1.35
CA TRP A 267 20.23 -16.02 -2.36
C TRP A 267 21.41 -15.16 -1.90
N LYS A 268 21.14 -14.06 -1.18
CA LYS A 268 22.19 -13.15 -0.69
C LYS A 268 21.91 -12.64 0.73
N PRO A 269 22.11 -13.46 1.78
CA PRO A 269 21.75 -13.11 3.17
C PRO A 269 22.55 -11.93 3.73
N GLY A 270 23.78 -11.73 3.25
CA GLY A 270 24.65 -10.60 3.63
C GLY A 270 24.42 -9.32 2.83
N GLY A 271 23.63 -9.37 1.75
CA GLY A 271 23.61 -8.31 0.74
C GLY A 271 24.94 -8.15 0.01
N TRP A 272 25.09 -7.06 -0.72
CA TRP A 272 26.30 -6.74 -1.49
C TRP A 272 27.07 -5.60 -0.84
N ALA A 273 28.38 -5.77 -0.69
CA ALA A 273 29.27 -4.70 -0.25
C ALA A 273 29.49 -3.73 -1.41
N LEU A 274 28.88 -2.55 -1.32
CA LEU A 274 28.89 -1.53 -2.37
C LEU A 274 29.27 -0.16 -1.79
N PRO A 275 30.19 0.58 -2.44
CA PRO A 275 30.44 1.98 -2.16
C PRO A 275 29.17 2.84 -2.33
N TRP A 276 29.15 4.03 -1.74
CA TRP A 276 27.99 4.93 -1.80
C TRP A 276 27.57 5.28 -3.24
N VAL A 277 28.53 5.55 -4.13
CA VAL A 277 28.27 5.83 -5.55
C VAL A 277 27.62 4.64 -6.25
N SER A 278 28.07 3.42 -5.96
CA SER A 278 27.44 2.20 -6.51
C SER A 278 26.02 2.00 -5.96
N LYS A 279 25.75 2.38 -4.71
CA LYS A 279 24.41 2.33 -4.12
C LYS A 279 23.44 3.31 -4.77
N THR A 280 23.87 4.55 -5.08
CA THR A 280 23.01 5.51 -5.79
C THR A 280 22.71 5.05 -7.22
N LEU A 281 23.68 4.44 -7.91
CA LEU A 281 23.46 3.80 -9.20
C LEU A 281 22.47 2.62 -9.08
N CYS A 282 22.62 1.75 -8.09
CA CYS A 282 21.70 0.63 -7.87
C CYS A 282 20.28 1.12 -7.59
N MET A 283 20.12 2.21 -6.84
CA MET A 283 18.83 2.84 -6.57
C MET A 283 18.18 3.33 -7.86
N ALA A 284 18.91 4.07 -8.70
CA ALA A 284 18.40 4.56 -9.98
C ALA A 284 18.00 3.41 -10.92
N LEU A 285 18.87 2.41 -11.07
CA LEU A 285 18.61 1.23 -11.91
C LEU A 285 17.42 0.42 -11.37
N SER A 286 17.28 0.27 -10.05
CA SER A 286 16.16 -0.43 -9.44
C SER A 286 14.85 0.28 -9.66
N SER A 287 14.81 1.60 -9.45
CA SER A 287 13.61 2.39 -9.72
C SER A 287 13.20 2.31 -11.20
N MET A 288 14.17 2.36 -12.12
CA MET A 288 13.93 2.19 -13.56
C MET A 288 13.38 0.79 -13.88
N ALA A 289 14.02 -0.26 -13.38
CA ALA A 289 13.58 -1.63 -13.60
C ALA A 289 12.17 -1.87 -13.05
N LEU A 290 11.90 -1.41 -11.82
CA LEU A 290 10.59 -1.53 -11.19
C LEU A 290 9.51 -0.70 -11.90
N TYR A 291 9.85 0.43 -12.49
CA TYR A 291 8.96 1.20 -13.35
C TYR A 291 8.54 0.40 -14.60
N HIS A 292 9.46 -0.32 -15.23
CA HIS A 292 9.11 -1.19 -16.36
C HIS A 292 8.32 -2.42 -15.91
N VAL A 293 8.69 -3.05 -14.80
CA VAL A 293 7.94 -4.17 -14.20
C VAL A 293 6.51 -3.73 -13.90
N SER A 294 6.30 -2.55 -13.31
CA SER A 294 4.98 -2.06 -12.93
C SER A 294 4.07 -1.82 -14.13
N ARG A 295 4.60 -1.30 -15.25
CA ARG A 295 3.85 -1.05 -16.49
C ARG A 295 3.64 -2.26 -17.38
N PHE A 296 4.34 -3.37 -17.13
CA PHE A 296 4.17 -4.57 -17.93
C PHE A 296 2.71 -5.07 -17.87
N PRO A 297 1.99 -5.10 -19.02
CA PRO A 297 0.59 -5.50 -19.06
C PRO A 297 0.47 -7.00 -18.81
N LEU A 298 -0.56 -7.39 -18.05
CA LEU A 298 -0.85 -8.80 -17.77
C LEU A 298 -2.17 -9.20 -18.43
N PRO A 299 -2.29 -10.45 -18.92
CA PRO A 299 -3.55 -10.95 -19.44
C PRO A 299 -4.59 -10.97 -18.32
N THR A 300 -5.76 -10.39 -18.58
CA THR A 300 -6.86 -10.28 -17.60
C THR A 300 -7.77 -11.50 -17.58
N VAL A 301 -7.68 -12.35 -18.62
CA VAL A 301 -8.46 -13.57 -18.79
C VAL A 301 -7.51 -14.73 -19.16
N PRO A 302 -7.60 -15.89 -18.49
CA PRO A 302 -8.46 -16.21 -17.33
C PRO A 302 -7.96 -15.53 -16.04
N ALA A 303 -8.87 -15.30 -15.09
CA ALA A 303 -8.56 -14.58 -13.84
C ALA A 303 -7.44 -15.25 -13.01
N LEU A 304 -7.40 -16.60 -12.99
CA LEU A 304 -6.34 -17.34 -12.32
C LEU A 304 -4.95 -16.98 -12.89
N LEU A 305 -4.83 -16.90 -14.21
CA LEU A 305 -3.58 -16.53 -14.87
C LEU A 305 -3.16 -15.10 -14.50
N PHE A 306 -4.12 -14.15 -14.46
CA PHE A 306 -3.85 -12.79 -14.02
C PHE A 306 -3.26 -12.76 -12.60
N TYR A 307 -3.91 -13.41 -11.64
CA TYR A 307 -3.46 -13.41 -10.24
C TYR A 307 -2.13 -14.13 -10.05
N SER A 308 -1.90 -15.25 -10.75
CA SER A 308 -0.62 -15.96 -10.71
C SER A 308 0.53 -15.13 -11.28
N LEU A 309 0.33 -14.45 -12.41
CA LEU A 309 1.34 -13.55 -12.98
C LEU A 309 1.53 -12.29 -12.12
N PHE A 310 0.48 -11.77 -11.51
CA PHE A 310 0.57 -10.64 -10.58
C PHE A 310 1.35 -11.01 -9.32
N PHE A 311 1.12 -12.20 -8.77
CA PHE A 311 1.92 -12.76 -7.69
C PHE A 311 3.40 -12.84 -8.09
N LEU A 312 3.71 -13.46 -9.23
CA LEU A 312 5.08 -13.60 -9.72
C LEU A 312 5.76 -12.24 -9.95
N LYS A 313 5.02 -11.26 -10.50
CA LYS A 313 5.48 -9.88 -10.68
C LYS A 313 5.99 -9.26 -9.38
N TYR A 314 5.33 -9.52 -8.25
CA TYR A 314 5.77 -9.03 -6.94
C TYR A 314 6.80 -9.92 -6.23
N VAL A 315 6.90 -11.21 -6.58
CA VAL A 315 8.05 -12.05 -6.20
C VAL A 315 9.35 -11.48 -6.79
N ILE A 316 9.30 -10.97 -8.02
CA ILE A 316 10.45 -10.39 -8.73
C ILE A 316 10.95 -9.09 -8.07
N VAL A 317 10.06 -8.29 -7.44
CA VAL A 317 10.42 -6.95 -6.91
C VAL A 317 11.60 -7.02 -5.93
N PRO A 318 11.60 -7.84 -4.85
CA PRO A 318 12.77 -7.98 -3.98
C PRO A 318 13.99 -8.59 -4.69
N GLN A 319 13.81 -9.48 -5.67
CA GLN A 319 14.92 -10.07 -6.42
C GLN A 319 15.70 -9.00 -7.19
N VAL A 320 14.99 -8.12 -7.88
CA VAL A 320 15.57 -7.01 -8.65
C VAL A 320 16.38 -6.09 -7.74
N VAL A 321 15.78 -5.66 -6.63
CA VAL A 321 16.36 -4.66 -5.72
C VAL A 321 17.51 -5.22 -4.89
N MET A 322 17.39 -6.46 -4.39
CA MET A 322 18.33 -6.99 -3.39
C MET A 322 19.43 -7.87 -4.00
N VAL A 323 19.17 -8.51 -5.14
CA VAL A 323 20.04 -9.53 -5.71
C VAL A 323 20.57 -9.13 -7.08
N LEU A 324 19.68 -8.94 -8.07
CA LEU A 324 20.06 -8.81 -9.48
C LEU A 324 20.83 -7.51 -9.76
N ILE A 325 20.26 -6.36 -9.42
CA ILE A 325 20.88 -5.05 -9.73
C ILE A 325 22.14 -4.83 -8.90
N PRO A 326 22.13 -5.05 -7.57
CA PRO A 326 23.35 -4.92 -6.78
C PRO A 326 24.44 -5.91 -7.20
N GLY A 327 24.07 -7.12 -7.61
CA GLY A 327 25.01 -8.12 -8.11
C GLY A 327 25.64 -7.72 -9.44
N LEU A 328 24.84 -7.20 -10.38
CA LEU A 328 25.34 -6.66 -11.64
C LEU A 328 26.29 -5.48 -11.42
N VAL A 329 25.89 -4.51 -10.60
CA VAL A 329 26.74 -3.34 -10.30
C VAL A 329 28.00 -3.77 -9.56
N HIS A 330 27.91 -4.73 -8.62
CA HIS A 330 29.09 -5.28 -7.95
C HIS A 330 30.05 -5.92 -8.96
N LEU A 331 29.56 -6.78 -9.87
CA LEU A 331 30.39 -7.42 -10.89
C LEU A 331 31.10 -6.39 -11.78
N LEU A 332 30.42 -5.30 -12.14
CA LEU A 332 30.98 -4.23 -12.99
C LEU A 332 31.94 -3.28 -12.25
N THR A 333 31.90 -3.23 -10.91
CA THR A 333 32.68 -2.27 -10.10
C THR A 333 33.76 -2.90 -9.24
N VAL A 334 33.77 -4.22 -9.09
CA VAL A 334 34.86 -4.95 -8.43
C VAL A 334 36.13 -4.81 -9.27
N LYS A 335 37.14 -4.13 -8.72
CA LYS A 335 38.48 -4.16 -9.29
C LYS A 335 39.06 -5.58 -9.12
N PRO A 336 39.73 -6.15 -10.14
CA PRO A 336 40.42 -7.42 -9.97
C PRO A 336 41.44 -7.27 -8.84
N LYS A 337 41.52 -8.28 -7.96
CA LYS A 337 42.62 -8.37 -6.99
C LYS A 337 43.92 -8.37 -7.80
N LYS A 338 44.79 -7.38 -7.57
CA LYS A 338 46.19 -7.50 -8.00
C LYS A 338 46.80 -8.65 -7.20
N GLU A 339 47.18 -9.70 -7.89
CA GLU A 339 48.02 -10.79 -7.35
C GLU A 339 49.41 -10.28 -6.99
#